data_AF-A0A7C2ZAS9-F1
#
_entry.id   AF-A0A7C2ZAS9-F1
#
_cell.length_a   1.000
_cell.length_b   1.000
_cell.length_c   1.000
_cell.angle_alpha   90.00
_cell.angle_beta   90.00
_cell.angle_gamma   90.00
#
_symmetry.space_group_name_H-M   'P 1'
#
loop_
_entity.id
_entity.type
_entity.pdbx_description
1 polymer ?
#
loop_
_entity_poly.entity_id
_entity_poly.type
_entity_poly.pdbx_seq_one_letter_code
_entity_poly.pdbx_strand_id
1 'polypeptide(L)'
;MPVSKDHAEQIVAEDLKRKYPNVEGIEFTAFQSHVNFVFHAESSAPKTEWRNYLWLSGMFKVKNSYGSFTYIIDAETGEIREYRIIPPMP
;
A
#
# COMPACT_ATOMS: atom_id res chain seq x y z
N MET A 1 -4.19 -7.56 17.20
CA MET A 1 -2.81 -7.04 17.32
C MET A 1 -2.57 -6.14 16.12
N PRO A 2 -1.95 -4.96 16.28
CA PRO A 2 -1.66 -4.09 15.14
C PRO A 2 -0.78 -4.82 14.12
N VAL A 3 -1.02 -4.55 12.83
CA VAL A 3 -0.28 -5.09 11.70
C VAL A 3 1.16 -4.63 11.79
N SER A 4 2.10 -5.57 11.81
CA SER A 4 3.52 -5.27 11.76
C SER A 4 3.94 -4.78 10.38
N LYS A 5 5.10 -4.13 10.29
CA LYS A 5 5.72 -3.77 9.02
C LYS A 5 5.82 -4.98 8.08
N ASP A 6 6.39 -6.08 8.56
CA ASP A 6 6.63 -7.28 7.75
C ASP A 6 5.33 -7.88 7.21
N HIS A 7 4.26 -7.87 8.02
CA HIS A 7 2.95 -8.35 7.58
C HIS A 7 2.34 -7.41 6.53
N ALA A 8 2.49 -6.10 6.69
CA ALA A 8 2.05 -5.13 5.68
C ALA A 8 2.82 -5.26 4.36
N GLU A 9 4.14 -5.47 4.41
CA GLU A 9 4.96 -5.74 3.23
C GLU A 9 4.52 -7.03 2.53
N GLN A 10 4.18 -8.07 3.28
CA GLN A 10 3.62 -9.31 2.71
C GLN A 10 2.29 -9.06 1.99
N ILE A 11 1.37 -8.31 2.59
CA ILE A 11 0.08 -7.94 1.98
C ILE A 11 0.31 -7.22 0.64
N VAL A 12 1.21 -6.23 0.61
CA VAL A 12 1.55 -5.49 -0.62
C VAL A 12 2.18 -6.42 -1.65
N ALA A 13 3.10 -7.29 -1.24
CA ALA A 13 3.78 -8.21 -2.13
C ALA A 13 2.82 -9.23 -2.78
N GLU A 14 1.86 -9.75 -2.01
CA GLU A 14 0.83 -10.67 -2.51
C GLU A 14 -0.11 -9.97 -3.50
N ASP A 15 -0.55 -8.75 -3.19
CA ASP A 15 -1.41 -7.99 -4.10
C ASP A 15 -0.67 -7.59 -5.40
N LEU A 16 0.60 -7.17 -5.31
CA LEU A 16 1.42 -6.87 -6.48
C LEU A 16 1.64 -8.10 -7.35
N LYS A 17 1.95 -9.27 -6.78
CA LYS A 17 2.09 -10.53 -7.52
C LYS A 17 0.79 -10.96 -8.20
N ARG A 18 -0.37 -10.72 -7.57
CA ARG A 18 -1.68 -10.98 -8.18
C ARG A 18 -1.94 -10.10 -9.40
N LYS A 19 -1.56 -8.81 -9.35
CA LYS A 19 -1.73 -7.84 -10.45
C LYS A 19 -0.67 -7.99 -11.54
N TYR A 20 0.55 -8.33 -11.16
CA TYR A 20 1.71 -8.50 -12.03
C TYR A 20 2.34 -9.88 -11.75
N PRO A 21 1.85 -10.96 -12.38
CA PRO A 21 2.29 -12.33 -12.11
C PRO A 21 3.79 -12.58 -12.35
N ASN A 22 4.44 -11.74 -13.16
CA ASN A 22 5.85 -11.85 -13.53
C ASN A 22 6.75 -10.89 -12.73
N VAL A 23 6.37 -10.54 -11.49
CA VAL A 23 7.23 -9.75 -10.61
C VAL A 23 8.46 -10.56 -10.24
N GLU A 24 9.63 -10.02 -10.57
CA GLU A 24 10.94 -10.63 -10.28
C GLU A 24 11.50 -10.17 -8.94
N GLY A 25 11.13 -8.96 -8.50
CA GLY A 25 11.61 -8.37 -7.26
C GLY A 25 10.74 -7.20 -6.82
N ILE A 26 10.68 -6.99 -5.51
CA ILE A 26 9.97 -5.89 -4.86
C ILE A 26 10.95 -5.26 -3.88
N GLU A 27 11.08 -3.94 -3.93
CA GLU A 27 11.91 -3.16 -3.03
C GLU A 27 11.05 -2.12 -2.32
N PHE A 28 10.97 -2.21 -0.99
CA PHE A 28 10.28 -1.24 -0.16
C PHE A 28 11.24 -0.11 0.19
N THR A 29 10.95 1.11 -0.24
CA THR A 29 11.82 2.28 -0.07
C THR A 29 11.35 3.19 1.06
N ALA A 30 10.07 3.16 1.42
CA ALA A 30 9.52 3.93 2.52
C ALA A 30 8.44 3.16 3.27
N PHE A 31 8.48 3.28 4.60
CA PHE A 31 7.46 2.80 5.52
C PHE A 31 7.19 3.87 6.58
N GLN A 32 5.93 4.26 6.72
CA GLN A 32 5.49 5.12 7.81
C GLN A 32 4.35 4.45 8.56
N SER A 33 4.48 4.36 9.88
CA SER A 33 3.43 3.88 10.77
C SER A 33 2.70 5.07 11.40
N HIS A 34 1.43 4.88 11.75
CA HIS A 34 0.61 5.87 12.45
C HIS A 34 0.35 7.15 11.63
N VAL A 35 0.07 6.98 10.34
CA VAL A 35 -0.45 8.08 9.52
C VAL A 35 -1.93 8.22 9.82
N ASN A 36 -2.35 9.42 10.25
CA ASN A 36 -3.75 9.74 10.44
C ASN A 36 -4.31 10.32 9.13
N PHE A 37 -5.30 9.65 8.54
CA PHE A 37 -6.01 10.15 7.37
C PHE A 37 -7.40 10.63 7.76
N VAL A 38 -7.83 11.77 7.22
CA VAL A 38 -9.20 12.25 7.32
C VAL A 38 -9.91 11.87 6.02
N PHE A 39 -10.78 10.86 6.07
CA PHE A 39 -11.58 10.46 4.92
C PHE A 39 -12.82 11.36 4.83
N HIS A 40 -12.96 12.09 3.74
CA HIS A 40 -14.17 12.82 3.44
C HIS A 40 -15.16 11.87 2.75
N ALA A 41 -16.13 11.35 3.50
CA ALA A 41 -17.25 10.61 2.89
C ALA A 41 -18.12 11.56 2.06
N GLU A 42 -18.55 11.14 0.87
CA GLU A 42 -19.33 11.93 -0.11
C GLU A 42 -20.73 12.38 0.37
N SER A 43 -21.12 12.03 1.59
CA SER A 43 -22.44 12.32 2.17
C SER A 43 -22.33 13.31 3.34
N SER A 44 -22.36 14.61 3.01
CA SER A 44 -22.87 15.76 3.80
C SER A 44 -22.40 16.01 5.25
N ALA A 45 -21.45 15.27 5.81
CA ALA A 45 -20.67 15.69 6.97
C ALA A 45 -19.31 14.98 6.97
N PRO A 46 -18.17 15.69 7.11
CA PRO A 46 -16.88 15.03 7.27
C PRO A 46 -16.91 14.22 8.56
N LYS A 47 -16.96 12.89 8.43
CA LYS A 47 -16.66 11.99 9.55
C LYS A 47 -15.14 11.93 9.65
N THR A 48 -14.58 12.73 10.55
CA THR A 48 -13.18 12.61 10.93
C THR A 48 -12.98 11.30 11.70
N GLU A 49 -12.75 10.20 10.98
CA GLU A 49 -12.30 8.95 11.58
C GLU A 49 -10.78 8.98 11.72
N TRP A 50 -10.30 9.19 12.94
CA TRP A 50 -8.91 8.97 13.28
C TRP A 50 -8.65 7.47 13.32
N ARG A 51 -8.08 6.92 12.26
CA ARG A 51 -7.59 5.54 12.22
C ARG A 51 -6.10 5.53 11.93
N ASN A 52 -5.40 4.58 12.55
CA ASN A 52 -3.99 4.38 12.31
C ASN A 52 -3.80 3.66 10.98
N TYR A 53 -3.01 4.25 10.09
CA TYR A 53 -2.65 3.63 8.83
C TYR A 53 -1.15 3.39 8.71
N LEU A 54 -0.81 2.39 7.91
CA LEU A 54 0.53 2.11 7.42
C LEU A 54 0.63 2.63 5.99
N TRP A 55 1.60 3.48 5.74
CA TRP A 55 1.96 3.93 4.40
C TRP A 55 3.19 3.15 3.94
N LEU A 56 3.06 2.42 2.83
CA LEU A 56 4.17 1.70 2.20
C LEU A 56 4.41 2.26 0.81
N SER A 57 5.67 2.43 0.42
CA SER A 57 6.04 2.81 -0.95
C SER A 57 7.32 2.13 -1.37
N GLY A 58 7.46 1.92 -2.67
CA GLY A 58 8.53 1.13 -3.21
C GLY A 58 8.51 1.01 -4.73
N MET A 59 9.38 0.12 -5.21
CA MET A 59 9.51 -0.22 -6.61
C MET A 59 9.34 -1.73 -6.79
N PHE A 60 8.90 -2.13 -7.98
CA PHE A 60 8.82 -3.53 -8.35
C PHE A 60 9.31 -3.71 -9.78
N LYS A 61 9.96 -4.84 -10.04
CA LYS A 61 10.53 -5.19 -11.34
C LYS A 61 9.68 -6.24 -12.01
N VAL A 62 9.35 -6.01 -13.28
CA VAL A 62 8.69 -6.99 -14.16
C VAL A 62 9.52 -7.07 -15.44
N LYS A 63 10.18 -8.21 -15.67
CA LYS A 63 11.13 -8.37 -16.79
C LYS A 63 12.23 -7.28 -16.74
N ASN A 64 12.36 -6.49 -17.80
CA ASN A 64 13.38 -5.44 -17.95
C ASN A 64 12.90 -4.05 -17.52
N SER A 65 11.72 -3.95 -16.91
CA SER A 65 11.07 -2.67 -16.61
C SER A 65 10.71 -2.54 -15.13
N TYR A 66 10.69 -1.30 -14.64
CA TYR A 66 10.39 -0.98 -13.24
C TYR A 66 9.10 -0.19 -13.12
N GLY A 67 8.22 -0.64 -12.22
CA GLY A 67 7.08 0.12 -11.74
C GLY A 67 7.33 0.64 -10.33
N SER A 68 6.48 1.56 -9.87
CA SER A 68 6.48 2.03 -8.49
C SER A 68 5.10 1.93 -7.87
N PHE A 69 5.06 1.88 -6.53
CA PHE A 69 3.81 1.75 -5.79
C PHE A 69 3.79 2.60 -4.54
N THR A 70 2.58 2.92 -4.13
CA THR A 70 2.22 3.45 -2.81
C THR A 70 0.95 2.76 -2.34
N TYR A 71 0.93 2.25 -1.11
CA TYR A 71 -0.20 1.60 -0.48
C TYR A 71 -0.48 2.24 0.88
N ILE A 72 -1.77 2.38 1.21
CA ILE A 72 -2.28 2.75 2.53
C ILE A 72 -3.04 1.54 3.07
N ILE A 73 -2.57 1.00 4.19
CA ILE A 73 -3.12 -0.19 4.84
C ILE A 73 -3.65 0.18 6.22
N ASP A 74 -4.84 -0.28 6.54
CA ASP A 74 -5.44 -0.17 7.87
C ASP A 74 -4.59 -0.96 8.89
N ALA A 75 -4.00 -0.25 9.86
CA ALA A 75 -3.01 -0.83 10.78
C ALA A 75 -3.63 -1.82 11.78
N GLU A 76 -4.95 -1.87 11.92
CA GLU A 76 -5.64 -2.81 12.82
C GLU A 76 -6.07 -4.08 12.11
N THR A 77 -6.56 -3.93 10.87
CA THR A 77 -7.19 -5.02 10.10
C THR A 77 -6.31 -5.61 9.01
N GLY A 78 -5.32 -4.87 8.51
CA GLY A 78 -4.53 -5.25 7.34
C GLY A 78 -5.24 -5.01 6.01
N GLU A 79 -6.39 -4.35 6.01
CA GLU A 79 -7.14 -4.06 4.80
C GLU A 79 -6.43 -2.96 3.99
N ILE A 80 -6.22 -3.21 2.69
CA ILE A 80 -5.74 -2.18 1.75
C ILE A 80 -6.87 -1.17 1.53
N ARG A 81 -6.68 0.07 1.99
CA ARG A 81 -7.67 1.15 1.83
C ARG A 81 -7.51 1.90 0.52
N GLU A 82 -6.28 2.20 0.17
CA GLU A 82 -5.94 2.93 -1.04
C GLU A 82 -4.60 2.43 -1.58
N TYR A 83 -4.45 2.49 -2.89
CA TYR A 83 -3.17 2.25 -3.53
C TYR A 83 -3.05 3.07 -4.81
N ARG A 84 -1.80 3.39 -5.14
CA ARG A 84 -1.40 3.92 -6.43
C ARG A 84 -0.26 3.06 -6.95
N ILE A 85 -0.40 2.62 -8.21
CA ILE A 85 0.66 1.89 -8.91
C ILE A 85 0.96 2.62 -10.20
N ILE A 86 2.22 2.98 -10.40
CA ILE A 86 2.73 3.43 -11.69
C ILE A 86 3.32 2.18 -12.36
N PRO A 87 2.71 1.68 -13.45
CA PRO A 87 3.12 0.42 -14.06
C PRO A 87 4.52 0.52 -14.69
N PRO A 88 5.24 -0.62 -14.78
CA PRO A 88 6.49 -0.69 -15.52
C PRO A 88 6.26 -0.35 -17.00
N MET A 89 6.96 0.66 -17.51
CA MET A 89 6.92 1.01 -18.94
C MET A 89 7.88 0.10 -19.73
N PRO A 90 7.46 -0.42 -20.89
CA PRO A 90 8.29 -1.29 -21.74
C PRO A 90 9.52 -0.58 -22.31
#